data_AF-X1AHR2-F1
#
_entry.id   AF-X1AHR2-F1
#
_cell.length_a   1.000
_cell.length_b   1.000
_cell.length_c   1.000
_cell.angle_alpha   90.00
_cell.angle_beta   90.00
_cell.angle_gamma   90.00
#
_symmetry.space_group_name_H-M   'P 1'
#
loop_
_entity.id
_entity.type
_entity.pdbx_description
1 polymer ?
#
loop_
_entity_poly.entity_id
_entity_poly.type
_entity_poly.pdbx_seq_one_letter_code
_entity_poly.pdbx_strand_id
1 'polypeptide(L)'
;MGDASGVGRRQIVVTELPYQTNKAALVEKIAELVKDKKISGISELRDESDRQGMRIVIELKKEVQPQQLLNNLYKYTSMQSAFFVNMLALVDGQPRVISLKEALQYYIDFRHEVITRRSRFELKKAKGRAHILE
;
A
#
# COMPACT_ATOMS: atom_id res chain seq x y z
N MET A 1 12.84 24.55 -16.22
CA MET A 1 13.80 24.80 -17.32
C MET A 1 13.80 23.53 -18.15
N GLY A 2 13.26 23.60 -19.37
CA GLY A 2 12.93 22.41 -20.15
C GLY A 2 14.14 21.76 -20.81
N ASP A 3 13.95 20.55 -21.33
CA ASP A 3 14.33 20.32 -22.72
C ASP A 3 13.44 19.30 -23.40
N ALA A 4 13.24 19.54 -24.70
CA ALA A 4 12.21 18.99 -25.55
C ALA A 4 12.62 17.67 -26.24
N SER A 5 11.66 16.76 -26.43
CA SER A 5 11.73 15.77 -27.50
C SER A 5 10.37 15.71 -28.24
N GLY A 6 10.47 15.73 -29.57
CA GLY A 6 9.48 16.20 -30.56
C GLY A 6 8.03 15.75 -30.39
N VAL A 7 7.08 16.65 -30.69
CA VAL A 7 5.61 16.42 -30.81
C VAL A 7 5.17 15.23 -29.95
N GLY A 8 5.37 15.37 -28.64
CA GLY A 8 5.48 14.23 -27.72
C GLY A 8 4.24 13.36 -27.78
N ARG A 9 4.43 12.06 -28.05
CA ARG A 9 3.35 11.08 -27.88
C ARG A 9 2.81 11.21 -26.46
N ARG A 10 1.49 11.19 -26.34
CA ARG A 10 0.83 11.25 -25.03
C ARG A 10 1.22 9.99 -24.24
N GLN A 11 1.45 10.15 -22.95
CA GLN A 11 1.83 9.04 -22.07
C GLN A 11 1.06 9.10 -20.75
N ILE A 12 0.77 7.92 -20.19
CA ILE A 12 0.32 7.75 -18.81
C ILE A 12 1.50 7.14 -18.05
N VAL A 13 1.87 7.78 -16.94
CA VAL A 13 2.97 7.33 -16.08
C VAL A 13 2.38 6.91 -14.74
N VAL A 14 2.57 5.64 -14.39
CA VAL A 14 2.13 5.07 -13.12
C VAL A 14 3.30 5.04 -12.16
N THR A 15 3.18 5.77 -11.05
CA THR A 15 4.23 5.92 -10.02
C THR A 15 3.95 5.11 -8.76
N GLU A 16 2.71 4.70 -8.55
CA GLU A 16 2.27 3.93 -7.39
C GLU A 16 1.16 2.94 -7.77
N LEU A 17 1.05 1.84 -7.01
CA LEU A 17 0.01 0.82 -7.16
C LEU A 17 -0.76 0.63 -5.86
N PRO A 18 -2.01 0.12 -5.94
CA PRO A 18 -2.76 -0.23 -4.74
C PRO A 18 -2.06 -1.30 -3.89
N TYR A 19 -2.36 -1.31 -2.59
CA TYR A 19 -1.84 -2.29 -1.64
C TYR A 19 -2.06 -3.74 -2.13
N GLN A 20 -1.08 -4.61 -1.88
CA GLN A 20 -1.07 -6.01 -2.32
C GLN A 20 -1.19 -6.24 -3.85
N THR A 21 -0.87 -5.23 -4.67
CA THR A 21 -0.86 -5.39 -6.12
C THR A 21 0.52 -5.81 -6.61
N ASN A 22 0.58 -6.89 -7.40
CA ASN A 22 1.81 -7.32 -8.04
C ASN A 22 2.03 -6.54 -9.35
N LYS A 23 3.17 -5.82 -9.45
CA LYS A 23 3.53 -5.02 -10.63
C LYS A 23 3.65 -5.85 -11.91
N ALA A 24 4.38 -6.97 -11.85
CA ALA A 24 4.62 -7.80 -13.03
C ALA A 24 3.31 -8.38 -13.57
N ALA A 25 2.45 -8.88 -12.68
CA ALA A 25 1.12 -9.38 -13.04
C ALA A 25 0.22 -8.29 -13.63
N LEU A 26 0.31 -7.05 -13.14
CA LEU A 26 -0.41 -5.92 -13.72
C LEU A 26 0.06 -5.62 -15.16
N VAL A 27 1.37 -5.56 -15.38
CA VAL A 27 1.96 -5.29 -16.71
C VAL A 27 1.57 -6.39 -17.70
N GLU A 28 1.69 -7.66 -17.28
CA GLU A 28 1.24 -8.81 -18.06
C GLU A 28 -0.26 -8.71 -18.39
N LYS A 29 -1.09 -8.35 -17.40
CA LYS A 29 -2.52 -8.20 -17.60
C LYS A 29 -2.87 -7.10 -18.59
N ILE A 30 -2.17 -5.97 -18.55
CA ILE A 30 -2.35 -4.89 -19.53
C ILE A 30 -1.99 -5.39 -20.93
N ALA A 31 -0.88 -6.12 -21.08
CA ALA A 31 -0.46 -6.68 -22.36
C ALA A 31 -1.51 -7.66 -22.94
N GLU A 32 -2.09 -8.53 -22.10
CA GLU A 32 -3.21 -9.40 -22.48
C GLU A 32 -4.43 -8.59 -22.95
N LEU A 33 -4.85 -7.59 -22.18
CA LEU A 33 -6.03 -6.78 -22.51
C LEU A 33 -5.86 -5.99 -23.82
N VAL A 34 -4.63 -5.59 -24.16
CA VAL A 34 -4.29 -4.97 -25.44
C VAL A 34 -4.37 -6.00 -26.58
N LYS A 35 -3.81 -7.20 -26.38
CA LYS A 35 -3.86 -8.29 -27.35
C LYS A 35 -5.30 -8.72 -27.66
N ASP A 36 -6.14 -8.81 -26.64
CA ASP A 36 -7.57 -9.16 -26.73
C ASP A 36 -8.44 -8.00 -27.25
N LYS A 37 -7.84 -6.84 -27.54
CA LYS A 37 -8.53 -5.60 -27.97
C LYS A 37 -9.58 -5.09 -26.98
N LYS A 38 -9.55 -5.54 -25.72
CA LYS A 38 -10.40 -4.99 -24.64
C LYS A 38 -9.97 -3.57 -24.28
N ILE A 39 -8.66 -3.31 -24.35
CA ILE A 39 -8.08 -1.98 -24.24
C ILE A 39 -7.39 -1.65 -25.55
N SER A 40 -7.85 -0.61 -26.23
CA SER A 40 -7.23 -0.09 -27.44
C SER A 40 -6.54 1.24 -27.16
N GLY A 41 -5.53 1.58 -27.95
CA GLY A 41 -4.92 2.91 -27.90
C GLY A 41 -3.59 3.00 -27.18
N ILE A 42 -3.11 1.89 -26.63
CA ILE A 42 -1.74 1.74 -26.15
C ILE A 42 -0.86 1.47 -27.36
N SER A 43 0.20 2.26 -27.52
CA SER A 43 1.26 2.00 -28.51
C SER A 43 2.37 1.15 -27.92
N GLU A 44 2.77 1.45 -26.69
CA GLU A 44 3.87 0.78 -26.01
C GLU A 44 3.66 0.76 -24.49
N LEU A 45 4.16 -0.29 -23.84
CA LEU A 45 4.14 -0.47 -22.39
C LEU A 45 5.57 -0.77 -21.94
N ARG A 46 6.13 0.07 -21.07
CA ARG A 46 7.49 -0.09 -20.52
C ARG A 46 7.49 -0.04 -19.00
N ASP A 47 8.24 -0.94 -18.38
CA ASP A 47 8.57 -0.88 -16.96
C ASP A 47 9.96 -0.24 -16.82
N GLU A 48 9.99 1.02 -16.38
CA GLU A 48 11.20 1.81 -16.14
C GLU A 48 11.47 1.94 -14.64
N SER A 49 10.95 1.02 -13.83
CA SER A 49 11.18 1.01 -12.39
C SER A 49 12.63 0.64 -12.07
N ASP A 50 13.20 1.31 -11.09
CA ASP A 50 14.54 1.06 -10.57
C ASP A 50 14.52 0.89 -9.04
N ARG A 51 15.69 1.01 -8.40
CA ARG A 51 15.79 0.95 -6.93
C ARG A 51 15.28 2.21 -6.22
N GLN A 52 15.13 3.33 -6.95
CA GLN A 52 14.72 4.63 -6.40
C GLN A 52 13.20 4.83 -6.49
N GLY A 53 12.53 4.15 -7.42
CA GLY A 53 11.08 4.25 -7.54
C GLY A 53 10.48 3.31 -8.58
N MET A 54 9.17 3.14 -8.46
CA MET A 54 8.39 2.44 -9.45
C MET A 54 7.94 3.41 -10.55
N ARG A 55 8.11 3.02 -11.82
CA ARG A 55 7.68 3.82 -12.96
C ARG A 55 7.26 2.92 -14.11
N ILE A 56 5.96 2.85 -14.36
CA ILE A 56 5.40 2.15 -15.53
C ILE A 56 4.94 3.21 -16.52
N VAL A 57 5.45 3.15 -17.75
CA VAL A 57 5.11 4.08 -18.82
C VAL A 57 4.20 3.39 -19.82
N ILE A 58 3.05 4.00 -20.07
CA ILE A 58 2.09 3.59 -21.08
C ILE A 58 2.06 4.69 -22.14
N GLU A 59 2.61 4.42 -23.32
CA GLU A 59 2.51 5.35 -24.44
C GLU A 59 1.18 5.17 -25.18
N LEU A 60 0.62 6.28 -25.63
CA LEU A 60 -0.67 6.34 -26.31
C LEU A 60 -0.49 6.61 -27.80
N LYS A 61 -1.41 6.04 -28.58
CA LYS A 61 -1.62 6.42 -29.98
C LYS A 61 -2.14 7.86 -30.08
N LYS A 62 -1.80 8.56 -31.18
CA LYS A 62 -2.05 10.00 -31.35
C LYS A 62 -3.54 10.38 -31.25
N GLU A 63 -4.39 9.53 -31.81
CA GLU A 63 -5.84 9.70 -31.88
C GLU A 63 -6.59 9.41 -30.55
N VAL A 64 -5.90 8.94 -29.51
CA VAL A 64 -6.55 8.50 -28.27
C VAL A 64 -6.57 9.60 -27.22
N GLN A 65 -7.73 9.75 -26.58
CA GLN A 65 -7.89 10.64 -25.44
C GLN A 65 -7.35 9.95 -24.17
N PRO A 66 -6.36 10.53 -23.47
CA PRO A 66 -5.75 9.89 -22.29
C PRO A 66 -6.75 9.53 -21.20
N GLN A 67 -7.74 10.39 -20.95
CA GLN A 67 -8.73 10.17 -19.90
C GLN A 67 -9.58 8.92 -20.14
N GLN A 68 -9.95 8.65 -21.40
CA GLN A 68 -10.73 7.47 -21.75
C GLN A 68 -9.92 6.19 -21.55
N LEU A 69 -8.64 6.20 -21.94
CA LEU A 69 -7.75 5.08 -21.72
C LEU A 69 -7.50 4.83 -20.23
N LEU A 70 -7.29 5.89 -19.45
CA LEU A 70 -7.11 5.81 -18.01
C LEU A 70 -8.33 5.18 -17.32
N ASN A 71 -9.54 5.60 -17.68
CA ASN A 71 -10.78 5.00 -17.16
C ASN A 71 -10.89 3.51 -17.50
N ASN A 72 -10.49 3.10 -18.71
CA ASN A 72 -10.48 1.69 -19.09
C ASN A 72 -9.43 0.91 -18.30
N LEU A 73 -8.25 1.48 -18.06
CA LEU A 73 -7.21 0.86 -17.22
C LEU A 73 -7.75 0.64 -15.80
N TYR A 74 -8.38 1.64 -15.18
CA TYR A 74 -9.01 1.46 -13.86
C TYR A 74 -10.12 0.42 -13.84
N LYS A 75 -10.90 0.31 -14.92
CA LYS A 75 -12.02 -0.63 -15.00
C LYS A 75 -11.58 -2.09 -15.16
N TYR A 76 -10.52 -2.34 -15.92
CA TYR A 76 -10.15 -3.70 -16.34
C TYR A 76 -8.86 -4.22 -15.68
N THR A 77 -8.17 -3.42 -14.88
CA THR A 77 -6.92 -3.79 -14.23
C THR A 77 -6.99 -3.58 -12.73
N SER A 78 -6.00 -4.10 -11.99
CA SER A 78 -5.87 -3.88 -10.55
C SER A 78 -5.28 -2.52 -10.18
N MET A 79 -5.23 -1.54 -11.10
CA MET A 79 -4.84 -0.16 -10.78
C MET A 79 -5.85 0.55 -9.87
N GLN A 80 -7.08 0.04 -9.80
CA GLN A 80 -8.10 0.46 -8.84
C GLN A 80 -8.74 -0.78 -8.21
N SER A 81 -8.79 -0.80 -6.88
CA SER A 81 -9.40 -1.90 -6.13
C SER A 81 -10.22 -1.35 -4.95
N ALA A 82 -11.19 -2.13 -4.49
CA ALA A 82 -11.92 -1.86 -3.26
C ALA A 82 -11.24 -2.57 -2.09
N PHE A 83 -11.10 -1.87 -0.96
CA PHE A 83 -10.62 -2.46 0.29
C PHE A 83 -11.74 -2.46 1.33
N PHE A 84 -12.19 -3.65 1.72
CA PHE A 84 -13.25 -3.82 2.71
C PHE A 84 -12.63 -3.87 4.10
N VAL A 85 -12.78 -2.79 4.87
CA VAL A 85 -12.22 -2.68 6.22
C VAL A 85 -13.11 -3.46 7.20
N ASN A 86 -12.52 -4.41 7.93
CA ASN A 86 -13.15 -5.07 9.08
C ASN A 86 -12.16 -5.16 10.24
N MET A 87 -12.37 -4.34 11.27
CA MET A 87 -11.52 -4.30 12.47
C MET A 87 -11.96 -5.39 13.46
N LEU A 88 -11.59 -6.65 13.17
CA LEU A 88 -11.85 -7.81 14.02
C LEU A 88 -10.62 -8.17 14.85
N ALA A 89 -10.80 -8.34 16.16
CA ALA A 89 -9.73 -8.73 17.08
C ALA A 89 -10.23 -9.64 18.20
N LEU A 90 -9.31 -10.29 18.92
CA LEU A 90 -9.63 -10.99 20.16
C LEU A 90 -9.59 -10.01 21.33
N VAL A 91 -10.71 -9.90 22.04
CA VAL A 91 -10.81 -9.17 23.32
C VAL A 91 -11.18 -10.20 24.37
N ASP A 92 -10.33 -10.36 25.38
CA ASP A 92 -10.50 -11.35 26.45
C ASP A 92 -10.74 -12.78 25.91
N GLY A 93 -10.02 -13.13 24.84
CA GLY A 93 -10.10 -14.44 24.18
C GLY A 93 -11.32 -14.64 23.28
N GLN A 94 -12.18 -13.63 23.11
CA GLN A 94 -13.37 -13.72 22.25
C GLN A 94 -13.25 -12.81 21.01
N PRO A 95 -13.64 -13.28 19.81
CA PRO A 95 -13.58 -12.47 18.60
C PRO A 95 -14.65 -11.38 18.64
N ARG A 96 -14.22 -10.12 18.49
CA ARG A 96 -15.09 -8.93 18.49
C ARG A 96 -14.68 -7.98 17.37
N VAL A 97 -15.68 -7.43 16.68
CA VAL A 97 -15.46 -6.27 15.81
C VAL A 97 -15.37 -5.04 16.70
N ILE A 98 -14.27 -4.30 16.58
CA ILE A 98 -13.94 -3.16 17.44
C ILE A 98 -13.78 -1.89 16.60
N SER A 99 -14.10 -0.75 17.19
CA SER A 99 -13.82 0.56 16.63
C SER A 99 -12.34 0.95 16.81
N LEU A 100 -11.91 1.99 16.09
CA LEU A 100 -10.56 2.54 16.26
C LEU A 100 -10.32 3.03 17.70
N LYS A 101 -11.32 3.64 18.34
CA LYS A 101 -11.22 4.09 19.73
C LYS A 101 -10.98 2.93 20.69
N GLU A 102 -11.73 1.84 20.53
CA GLU A 102 -11.56 0.63 21.35
C GLU A 102 -10.17 0.01 21.13
N ALA A 103 -9.72 -0.10 19.87
CA ALA A 103 -8.39 -0.62 19.56
C ALA A 103 -7.27 0.18 20.27
N LEU A 104 -7.36 1.51 20.22
CA LEU A 104 -6.40 2.40 20.90
C LEU A 104 -6.49 2.27 22.42
N GLN A 105 -7.70 2.16 22.98
CA GLN A 105 -7.89 2.01 24.41
C GLN A 105 -7.29 0.69 24.92
N TYR A 106 -7.57 -0.43 24.26
CA TYR A 106 -6.98 -1.73 24.61
C TYR A 106 -5.45 -1.68 24.57
N TYR A 107 -4.86 -0.99 23.58
CA TYR A 107 -3.41 -0.80 23.52
C TYR A 107 -2.89 0.02 24.71
N ILE A 108 -3.53 1.13 25.06
CA ILE A 108 -3.14 1.98 26.19
C ILE A 108 -3.22 1.21 27.52
N ASP A 109 -4.31 0.47 27.74
CA ASP A 109 -4.51 -0.32 28.96
C ASP A 109 -3.43 -1.40 29.11
N PHE A 110 -3.12 -2.12 28.02
CA PHE A 110 -2.02 -3.06 27.98
C PHE A 110 -0.67 -2.39 28.31
N ARG A 111 -0.40 -1.22 27.74
CA ARG A 111 0.84 -0.48 28.01
C ARG A 111 0.94 -0.06 29.47
N HIS A 112 -0.15 0.39 30.08
CA HIS A 112 -0.17 0.76 31.49
C HIS A 112 0.14 -0.43 32.40
N GLU A 113 -0.44 -1.59 32.12
CA GLU A 113 -0.15 -2.82 32.84
C GLU A 113 1.32 -3.25 32.70
N VAL A 114 1.86 -3.26 31.48
CA VAL A 114 3.26 -3.63 31.21
C VAL A 114 4.23 -2.72 31.96
N ILE A 115 3.99 -1.40 31.92
CA ILE A 115 4.84 -0.43 32.63
C ILE A 115 4.77 -0.67 34.14
N THR A 116 3.56 -0.85 34.69
CA THR A 116 3.38 -1.11 36.12
C THR A 116 4.10 -2.39 36.57
N ARG A 117 3.96 -3.48 35.80
CA ARG A 117 4.64 -4.75 36.08
C ARG A 117 6.17 -4.59 36.04
N ARG A 118 6.70 -3.89 35.04
CA ARG A 118 8.14 -3.60 34.91
C ARG A 118 8.65 -2.78 36.09
N SER A 119 7.98 -1.68 36.44
CA SER A 119 8.38 -0.82 37.55
C SER A 119 8.37 -1.55 38.90
N ARG A 120 7.37 -2.41 39.14
CA ARG A 120 7.34 -3.27 40.34
C ARG A 120 8.50 -4.26 40.38
N PHE A 121 8.84 -4.87 39.23
CA PHE A 121 9.98 -5.77 39.11
C PHE A 121 11.31 -5.06 39.40
N GLU A 122 11.52 -3.88 38.80
CA GLU A 122 12.71 -3.06 39.01
C GLU A 122 12.84 -2.62 40.47
N LEU A 123 11.74 -2.21 41.10
CA LEU A 123 11.71 -1.86 42.52
C LEU A 123 12.09 -3.05 43.41
N LYS A 124 11.54 -4.25 43.15
CA LYS A 124 11.88 -5.46 43.91
C LYS A 124 13.35 -5.81 43.78
N LYS A 125 13.91 -5.71 42.56
CA LYS A 125 15.32 -5.96 42.29
C LYS A 125 16.23 -4.94 43.00
N ALA A 126 15.86 -3.66 42.98
CA ALA A 126 16.60 -2.60 43.67
C ALA A 126 16.61 -2.82 45.19
N LYS A 127 15.45 -3.14 45.80
CA LYS A 127 15.35 -3.46 47.22
C LYS A 127 16.16 -4.70 47.62
N GLY A 128 16.12 -5.76 46.80
CA GLY A 128 16.93 -6.96 47.05
C GLY A 128 18.44 -6.68 47.00
N ARG A 129 18.89 -5.79 46.09
CA ARG A 129 20.28 -5.34 46.05
C ARG A 129 20.65 -4.50 47.27
N ALA A 130 19.80 -3.55 47.68
CA ALA A 130 20.02 -2.72 48.85
C ALA A 130 20.19 -3.57 50.13
N HIS A 131 19.32 -4.57 50.32
CA HIS A 131 19.42 -5.48 51.46
C HIS A 131 20.73 -6.29 51.48
N ILE A 132 21.33 -6.63 50.33
CA ILE A 132 22.62 -7.35 50.28
C ILE A 132 23.80 -6.41 50.62
N LEU A 133 23.62 -5.10 50.43
CA LEU A 133 24.63 -4.07 50.67
C LEU A 133 24.63 -3.54 52.12
N GLU A 134 23.54 -3.77 52.86
CA GLU A 134 23.43 -3.59 54.32
C GLU A 134 24.05 -4.78 55.08
#